data_AF-A0A1R3XGS5-F1
#
_entry.id   AF-A0A1R3XGS5-F1
#
_cell.length_a   1.000
_cell.length_b   1.000
_cell.length_c   1.000
_cell.angle_alpha   90.00
_cell.angle_beta   90.00
_cell.angle_gamma   90.00
#
_symmetry.space_group_name_H-M   'P 1'
#
loop_
_entity.id
_entity.type
_entity.pdbx_description
1 polymer ?
#
loop_
_entity_poly.entity_id
_entity_poly.type
_entity_poly.pdbx_seq_one_letter_code
_entity_poly.pdbx_strand_id
1 'polypeptide(L)' 'MLFCYLQTDPFFGTIVFLVVAYYLLVVLSLLHLIFKTNYNLTERLLWMVVLWVVPVFGLLAYWVFWKRRTSL' A
#
# COMPACT_ATOMS: atom_id res chain seq x y z
N MET A 1 8.16 17.74 16.92
CA MET A 1 7.35 18.56 15.99
C MET A 1 6.51 17.71 15.03
N LEU A 2 7.05 16.66 14.39
CA LEU A 2 6.28 15.76 13.50
C LEU A 2 5.07 15.07 14.19
N PHE A 3 5.23 14.68 15.45
CA PHE A 3 4.17 14.05 16.25
C PHE A 3 3.00 15.00 16.60
N CYS A 4 3.22 16.32 16.67
CA CYS A 4 2.15 17.26 17.00
C CYS A 4 1.22 17.51 15.80
N TYR A 5 1.76 17.49 14.58
CA TYR A 5 0.98 17.66 13.34
C TYR A 5 0.11 16.44 13.02
N LEU A 6 0.55 15.24 13.45
CA LEU A 6 -0.23 14.01 13.33
C LEU A 6 -1.43 13.95 14.30
N GLN A 7 -1.36 14.67 15.43
CA GLN A 7 -2.38 14.66 16.48
C GLN A 7 -3.54 15.64 16.18
N THR A 8 -3.28 16.74 15.47
CA THR A 8 -4.26 17.84 15.31
C THR A 8 -5.23 17.66 14.14
N ASP A 9 -4.87 16.87 13.13
CA ASP A 9 -5.66 16.71 11.92
C ASP A 9 -6.20 15.28 11.77
N PRO A 10 -7.51 15.04 12.03
CA PRO A 10 -8.10 13.69 11.97
C PRO A 10 -7.96 13.07 10.57
N PHE A 11 -7.91 13.90 9.52
CA PHE A 11 -7.64 13.46 8.15
C PHE A 11 -6.22 12.91 7.99
N PHE A 12 -5.21 13.55 8.58
CA PHE A 12 -3.82 13.13 8.43
C PHE A 12 -3.56 11.82 9.17
N GLY A 13 -4.12 11.67 10.38
CA GLY A 13 -4.09 10.42 11.13
C GLY A 13 -4.78 9.27 10.37
N THR A 14 -5.91 9.54 9.72
CA THR A 14 -6.64 8.53 8.93
C THR A 14 -5.85 8.10 7.68
N ILE A 15 -5.23 9.04 6.96
CA ILE A 15 -4.39 8.72 5.80
C ILE A 15 -3.19 7.86 6.23
N VAL A 16 -2.51 8.25 7.31
CA VAL A 16 -1.38 7.46 7.83
C VAL A 16 -1.84 6.08 8.28
N PHE A 17 -2.97 5.97 8.97
CA PHE A 17 -3.55 4.69 9.37
C PHE A 17 -3.88 3.81 8.15
N LEU A 18 -4.49 4.36 7.10
CA LEU A 18 -4.79 3.64 5.86
C LEU A 18 -3.53 3.14 5.15
N VAL A 19 -2.48 3.97 5.10
CA VAL A 19 -1.19 3.58 4.51
C VAL A 19 -0.55 2.45 5.33
N VAL A 20 -0.54 2.57 6.66
CA VAL A 20 0.01 1.54 7.56
C VAL A 20 -0.79 0.24 7.45
N ALA A 21 -2.12 0.31 7.43
CA ALA A 21 -3.00 -0.84 7.27
C ALA A 21 -2.79 -1.53 5.91
N TYR A 22 -2.60 -0.77 4.83
CA TYR A 22 -2.27 -1.30 3.51
C TYR A 22 -0.96 -2.10 3.55
N TYR A 23 0.11 -1.55 4.12
CA TYR A 23 1.39 -2.27 4.24
C TYR A 23 1.29 -3.51 5.13
N LEU A 24 0.54 -3.46 6.24
CA LEU A 24 0.29 -4.62 7.09
C LEU A 24 -0.46 -5.74 6.36
N LEU A 25 -1.48 -5.38 5.58
CA LEU A 25 -2.23 -6.36 4.76
C LEU A 25 -1.36 -7.00 3.68
N VAL A 26 -0.47 -6.23 3.05
CA VAL A 26 0.53 -6.75 2.10
C VAL A 26 1.46 -7.76 2.78
N VAL A 27 1.99 -7.44 3.97
CA VAL A 27 2.86 -8.35 4.73
C VAL A 27 2.11 -9.60 5.18
N LEU A 28 0.85 -9.48 5.62
CA LEU A 28 0.02 -10.63 5.97
C LEU A 28 -0.28 -11.51 4.76
N SER A 29 -0.51 -10.92 3.58
CA SER A 29 -0.71 -11.65 2.33
C SER A 29 0.55 -12.41 1.92
N LEU A 30 1.73 -11.80 2.05
CA LEU A 30 3.03 -12.46 1.84
C LEU A 30 3.24 -13.62 2.81
N LEU A 31 3.00 -13.41 4.11
CA LEU A 31 3.14 -14.44 5.13
C LEU A 31 2.20 -15.62 4.83
N HIS A 32 0.95 -15.33 4.48
CA HIS A 32 -0.03 -16.35 4.14
C HIS A 32 0.40 -17.17 2.90
N LEU A 33 0.90 -16.50 1.87
CA LEU A 33 1.39 -17.14 0.66
C LEU A 33 2.65 -18.00 0.90
N ILE A 34 3.54 -17.55 1.79
CA ILE A 34 4.81 -18.20 2.09
C ILE A 34 4.62 -19.41 3.01
N PHE A 35 3.72 -19.33 3.99
CA PHE A 35 3.56 -20.35 5.04
C PHE A 35 2.42 -21.35 4.81
N LYS A 36 1.34 -20.95 4.12
CA LYS A 36 0.08 -21.72 4.20
C LYS A 36 -0.29 -22.49 2.93
N THR A 37 0.45 -22.32 1.83
CA THR A 37 0.02 -22.85 0.54
C THR A 37 1.14 -23.62 -0.17
N ASN A 38 0.82 -24.84 -0.62
CA ASN A 38 1.66 -25.68 -1.50
C ASN A 38 1.66 -25.09 -2.93
N TYR A 39 2.10 -23.85 -3.07
CA TYR A 39 2.20 -23.20 -4.38
C TYR A 39 3.47 -23.64 -5.10
N ASN A 40 3.35 -23.83 -6.41
CA ASN A 40 4.50 -24.08 -7.28
C ASN A 40 5.41 -22.84 -7.29
N LEU A 41 6.72 -23.02 -7.53
CA LEU A 41 7.71 -21.93 -7.51
C LEU A 41 7.28 -20.70 -8.34
N THR A 42 6.63 -20.95 -9.47
CA THR A 42 6.10 -19.92 -10.39
C THR A 42 4.98 -19.08 -9.76
N GLU A 43 4.05 -19.68 -9.03
CA GLU A 43 2.93 -18.96 -8.39
C GLU A 43 3.43 -18.06 -7.26
N ARG A 44 4.43 -18.52 -6.51
CA ARG A 44 5.08 -17.72 -5.45
C ARG A 44 5.77 -16.48 -6.03
N LEU A 45 6.42 -16.64 -7.18
CA LEU A 45 7.07 -15.54 -7.90
C LEU A 45 6.05 -14.53 -8.46
N LEU A 46 4.96 -15.01 -9.04
CA LEU A 46 3.88 -14.15 -9.56
C LEU A 46 3.26 -13.30 -8.46
N TRP A 47 2.98 -13.86 -7.30
CA TRP A 47 2.43 -13.10 -6.19
C TRP A 47 3.42 -12.08 -5.62
N MET A 48 4.72 -12.39 -5.57
CA MET A 48 5.75 -11.39 -5.26
C MET A 48 5.68 -10.21 -6.24
N VAL A 49 5.59 -10.47 -7.55
CA VAL A 49 5.47 -9.41 -8.57
C VAL A 49 4.19 -8.61 -8.39
N VAL A 50 3.04 -9.25 -8.21
CA VAL A 50 1.75 -8.54 -7.99
C VAL A 50 1.83 -7.62 -6.78
N LEU A 51 2.40 -8.08 -5.67
CA LEU A 51 2.51 -7.27 -4.45
C LEU A 51 3.46 -6.08 -4.58
N TRP A 52 4.41 -6.14 -5.52
CA TRP A 52 5.25 -4.99 -5.90
C TRP A 52 4.57 -4.06 -6.90
N VAL A 53 3.78 -4.59 -7.82
CA VAL A 53 3.12 -3.81 -8.88
C VAL A 53 1.95 -2.98 -8.34
N VAL A 54 1.15 -3.53 -7.42
CA VAL A 54 -0.01 -2.83 -6.82
C VAL A 54 0.37 -1.49 -6.17
N PRO A 55 1.40 -1.38 -5.30
CA PRO A 55 1.79 -0.09 -4.71
C PRO A 55 2.32 0.90 -5.74
N VAL A 56 3.06 0.43 -6.76
CA VAL A 56 3.55 1.30 -7.85
C VAL A 56 2.36 1.87 -8.64
N PHE A 57 1.38 1.04 -8.98
CA PHE A 57 0.16 1.49 -9.64
C PHE A 57 -0.67 2.47 -8.79
N GLY A 58 -0.75 2.24 -7.48
CA GLY A 58 -1.42 3.16 -6.55
C GLY A 58 -0.78 4.55 -6.56
N LEU A 59 0.56 4.61 -6.59
CA LEU A 59 1.33 5.85 -6.62
C LEU A 59 1.15 6.61 -7.95
N LEU A 60 1.16 5.88 -9.07
CA LEU A 60 0.86 6.43 -10.40
C LEU A 60 -0.58 6.95 -10.50
N ALA A 61 -1.55 6.20 -9.99
CA ALA A 61 -2.95 6.63 -9.95
C ALA A 61 -3.10 7.92 -9.13
N TYR A 62 -2.53 7.96 -7.92
CA TYR A 62 -2.52 9.16 -7.08
C TYR A 62 -1.94 10.36 -7.83
N TRP A 63 -0.79 10.20 -8.48
CA TRP A 63 -0.16 11.26 -9.26
C TRP A 63 -1.06 11.79 -10.38
N VAL A 64 -1.68 10.89 -11.15
CA VAL A 64 -2.59 11.26 -12.24
C VAL A 64 -3.81 12.02 -11.73
N PHE A 65 -4.43 11.56 -10.64
CA PHE A 65 -5.56 12.25 -10.03
C PHE A 65 -5.18 13.58 -9.38
N TRP A 66 -3.98 13.67 -8.80
CA TRP A 66 -3.44 14.93 -8.27
C TRP A 66 -3.24 15.97 -9.36
N LYS A 67 -2.57 15.61 -10.47
CA LYS A 67 -2.28 16.51 -11.59
C LYS A 67 -3.56 17.13 -12.19
N ARG A 68 -4.66 16.36 -12.25
CA ARG A 68 -5.95 16.87 -12.73
C ARG A 68 -6.57 17.92 -11.79
N ARG A 69 -6.31 17.86 -10.49
CA ARG A 69 -6.84 18.83 -9.51
C ARG A 69 -6.05 20.14 -9.47
N THR A 70 -4.75 20.12 -9.78
CA THR A 70 -3.89 21.33 -9.77
C THR A 70 -4.01 22.18 -11.05
N SER A 71 -4.72 21.68 -12.08
CA SER A 71 -4.87 22.36 -13.36
C SER A 71 -6.24 23.05 -13.53
N LEU A 72 -7.03 23.15 -12.45
CA LEU A 72 -8.30 23.87 -12.32
C LEU A 72 -8.06 25.09 -11.43
#